data_AF-A0A5E6N340-F1
#
_entry.id   AF-A0A5E6N340-F1
#
_cell.length_a   1.000
_cell.length_b   1.000
_cell.length_c   1.000
_cell.angle_alpha   90.00
_cell.angle_beta   90.00
_cell.angle_gamma   90.00
#
_symmetry.space_group_name_H-M   'P 1'
#
loop_
_entity.id
_entity.type
_entity.pdbx_description
1 polymer ?
#
loop_
_entity_poly.entity_id
_entity_poly.type
_entity_poly.pdbx_seq_one_letter_code
_entity_poly.pdbx_strand_id
1 'polypeptide(L)'
;MAQGEYNLAGPIKVLSDGGFPAKFGDLYMTPAETRAYFDDKGWKTIAAFQTRNPMHRSHEYLAKIAVEICDGVMIHSVLGGLKAGDIPADVRSEAISVLIDNYFVTTLYCNLVIH
;
A
#
# COMPACT_ATOMS: atom_id res chain seq x y z
N MET A 1 -17.55 -4.47 -18.13
CA MET A 1 -18.18 -4.55 -16.79
C MET A 1 -19.51 -5.26 -16.95
N ALA A 2 -19.76 -6.31 -16.18
CA ALA A 2 -21.05 -7.01 -16.19
C ALA A 2 -21.91 -6.48 -15.05
N GLN A 3 -22.35 -5.22 -15.17
CA GLN A 3 -23.25 -4.61 -14.18
C GLN A 3 -24.69 -4.91 -14.57
N GLY A 4 -25.53 -5.28 -13.59
CA GLY A 4 -26.94 -5.55 -13.81
C GLY A 4 -27.78 -4.30 -14.08
N GLU A 5 -29.07 -4.49 -14.37
CA GLU A 5 -30.01 -3.43 -14.74
C GLU A 5 -30.30 -2.42 -13.62
N TYR A 6 -30.24 -2.86 -12.35
CA TYR A 6 -30.61 -2.05 -11.19
C TYR A 6 -29.40 -1.73 -10.30
N ASN A 7 -29.39 -0.50 -9.77
CA ASN A 7 -28.42 -0.06 -8.76
C ASN A 7 -29.13 0.06 -7.40
N LEU A 8 -28.54 -0.53 -6.36
CA LEU A 8 -29.03 -0.42 -4.98
C LEU A 8 -28.19 0.60 -4.20
N ALA A 9 -28.83 1.34 -3.30
CA ALA A 9 -28.18 2.32 -2.42
C ALA A 9 -28.83 2.31 -1.04
N GLY A 10 -28.07 2.72 -0.02
CA GLY A 10 -28.51 2.76 1.37
C GLY A 10 -27.33 2.64 2.34
N PRO A 11 -27.57 2.83 3.65
CA PRO A 11 -26.54 2.63 4.65
C PRO A 11 -26.09 1.16 4.64
N ILE A 12 -24.77 0.95 4.75
CA ILE A 12 -24.18 -0.37 4.87
C ILE A 12 -23.56 -0.53 6.26
N LYS A 13 -23.56 -1.77 6.74
CA LYS A 13 -22.80 -2.16 7.94
C LYS A 13 -21.81 -3.24 7.53
N VAL A 14 -20.53 -2.95 7.68
CA VAL A 14 -19.46 -3.93 7.43
C VAL A 14 -19.45 -4.94 8.58
N LEU A 15 -19.49 -6.23 8.24
CA LEU A 15 -19.53 -7.33 9.23
C LEU A 15 -18.19 -8.08 9.33
N SER A 16 -17.35 -7.98 8.30
CA SER A 16 -16.00 -8.52 8.28
C SER A 16 -15.11 -7.68 7.37
N ASP A 17 -13.81 -7.81 7.58
CA ASP A 17 -12.73 -7.20 6.80
C ASP A 17 -12.38 -7.98 5.53
N GLY A 18 -13.16 -9.01 5.16
CA GLY A 18 -12.88 -9.89 4.03
C GLY A 18 -11.69 -10.85 4.22
N GLY A 19 -11.16 -11.00 5.44
CA GLY A 19 -9.99 -11.83 5.74
C GLY A 19 -8.66 -11.21 5.29
N PHE A 20 -8.66 -9.92 4.93
CA PHE A 20 -7.48 -9.20 4.46
C PHE A 20 -6.37 -9.13 5.53
N PRO A 21 -6.65 -8.81 6.81
CA PRO A 21 -5.61 -8.80 7.83
C PRO A 21 -4.91 -10.15 8.00
N ALA A 22 -5.67 -11.25 8.00
CA ALA A 22 -5.10 -12.59 8.10
C ALA A 22 -4.24 -12.96 6.88
N LYS A 23 -4.59 -12.46 5.69
CA LYS A 23 -3.89 -12.77 4.43
C LYS A 23 -2.61 -11.94 4.23
N PHE A 24 -2.62 -10.68 4.68
CA PHE A 24 -1.56 -9.72 4.39
C PHE A 24 -0.74 -9.31 5.62
N GLY A 25 -1.19 -9.68 6.83
CA GLY A 25 -0.44 -9.47 8.07
C GLY A 25 -0.03 -8.01 8.25
N ASP A 26 1.24 -7.81 8.57
CA ASP A 26 1.85 -6.49 8.80
C ASP A 26 1.81 -5.56 7.57
N LEU A 27 1.59 -6.11 6.37
CA LEU A 27 1.42 -5.31 5.17
C LEU A 27 0.03 -4.68 5.08
N TYR A 28 -0.94 -5.05 5.92
CA TYR A 28 -2.28 -4.46 5.91
C TYR A 28 -2.48 -3.46 7.05
N MET A 29 -3.00 -2.27 6.72
CA MET A 29 -3.53 -1.32 7.69
C MET A 29 -4.81 -0.69 7.16
N THR A 30 -5.77 -0.49 8.06
CA THR A 30 -6.92 0.37 7.80
C THR A 30 -6.49 1.84 7.71
N PRO A 31 -7.27 2.72 7.07
CA PRO A 31 -6.96 4.15 7.04
C PRO A 31 -6.80 4.79 8.43
N ALA A 32 -7.47 4.25 9.45
CA ALA A 32 -7.35 4.73 10.82
C ALA A 32 -5.98 4.35 11.42
N GLU A 33 -5.56 3.09 11.26
CA GLU A 33 -4.26 2.60 11.71
C GLU A 33 -3.11 3.29 10.96
N THR A 34 -3.24 3.49 9.65
CA THR A 34 -2.25 4.21 8.85
C THR A 34 -2.05 5.65 9.34
N ARG A 35 -3.13 6.36 9.70
CA ARG A 35 -3.02 7.71 10.28
C ARG A 35 -2.35 7.69 11.65
N ALA A 36 -2.73 6.75 12.51
CA ALA A 36 -2.10 6.60 13.82
C ALA A 36 -0.58 6.28 13.70
N TYR A 37 -0.19 5.50 12.69
CA TYR A 37 1.21 5.25 12.39
C TYR A 37 1.96 6.54 11.99
N PHE A 38 1.38 7.38 11.13
CA PHE A 38 1.99 8.66 10.77
C PHE A 38 2.14 9.59 11.97
N ASP A 39 1.12 9.64 12.84
CA ASP A 39 1.15 10.44 14.06
C ASP A 39 2.24 9.95 15.04
N ASP A 40 2.38 8.63 15.23
CA ASP A 40 3.43 8.02 16.07
C ASP A 40 4.85 8.33 15.54
N LYS A 41 5.01 8.36 14.21
CA LYS A 41 6.25 8.78 13.55
C LYS A 41 6.48 10.29 13.58
N GLY A 42 5.49 11.09 13.98
CA GLY A 42 5.54 12.54 13.93
C GLY A 42 5.55 13.12 12.51
N TRP A 43 5.11 12.34 11.51
CA TRP A 43 5.06 12.79 10.11
C TRP A 43 3.89 13.74 9.89
N LYS A 44 4.15 14.91 9.30
CA LYS A 44 3.12 15.91 8.94
C LYS A 44 2.84 15.95 7.45
N THR A 45 3.87 15.66 6.65
CA THR A 45 3.82 15.62 5.20
C THR A 45 4.20 14.23 4.71
N ILE A 46 3.30 13.59 3.97
CA ILE A 46 3.47 12.20 3.52
C ILE A 46 3.16 12.15 2.03
N ALA A 47 4.10 11.64 1.25
CA ALA A 47 3.82 11.29 -0.14
C ALA A 47 3.35 9.84 -0.23
N ALA A 48 2.31 9.57 -1.01
CA ALA A 48 1.81 8.23 -1.27
C ALA A 48 2.22 7.77 -2.68
N PHE A 49 2.96 6.67 -2.77
CA PHE A 49 3.33 6.03 -4.03
C PHE A 49 2.51 4.75 -4.22
N GLN A 50 1.48 4.82 -5.06
CA GLN A 50 0.64 3.66 -5.35
C GLN A 50 1.27 2.80 -6.45
N THR A 51 1.42 1.49 -6.23
CA THR A 51 1.93 0.56 -7.24
C THR A 51 1.19 -0.77 -7.25
N ARG A 52 1.14 -1.39 -8.43
CA ARG A 52 0.68 -2.77 -8.67
C ARG A 52 1.79 -3.69 -9.18
N ASN A 53 2.98 -3.12 -9.42
CA ASN A 53 4.14 -3.79 -9.99
C ASN A 53 5.30 -3.71 -8.99
N PRO A 54 6.29 -4.62 -9.07
CA PRO A 54 7.56 -4.44 -8.37
C PRO A 54 8.17 -3.06 -8.67
N MET A 55 8.84 -2.49 -7.68
CA MET A 55 9.57 -1.24 -7.87
C MET A 55 10.89 -1.51 -8.57
N HIS A 56 11.19 -0.74 -9.61
CA HIS A 56 12.50 -0.73 -10.27
C HIS A 56 13.25 0.55 -9.88
N ARG A 57 14.50 0.72 -10.35
CA ARG A 57 15.37 1.86 -10.02
C ARG A 57 14.72 3.23 -10.29
N SER A 58 13.86 3.35 -11.30
CA SER A 58 13.10 4.57 -11.57
C SER A 58 12.08 4.89 -10.47
N HIS A 59 11.32 3.90 -10.01
CA HIS A 59 10.37 4.04 -8.91
C HIS A 59 11.08 4.32 -7.58
N GLU A 60 12.21 3.65 -7.35
CA GLU A 60 13.08 3.92 -6.19
C GLU A 60 13.53 5.38 -6.18
N TYR A 61 14.05 5.89 -7.30
CA TYR A 61 14.51 7.27 -7.42
C TYR A 61 13.38 8.27 -7.16
N LEU A 62 12.18 8.01 -7.70
CA LEU A 62 11.01 8.85 -7.46
C LEU A 62 10.61 8.88 -5.98
N ALA A 63 10.61 7.73 -5.30
CA ALA A 63 10.31 7.66 -3.87
C ALA A 63 11.40 8.34 -3.02
N LYS A 64 12.67 8.32 -3.44
CA LYS A 64 13.75 9.05 -2.77
C LYS A 64 13.57 10.56 -2.86
N ILE A 65 13.23 11.08 -4.03
CA ILE A 65 12.89 12.51 -4.19
C ILE A 65 11.75 12.90 -3.26
N ALA A 66 10.73 12.05 -3.13
CA ALA A 66 9.60 12.33 -2.24
C ALA A 66 10.03 12.43 -0.76
N VAL A 67 10.99 11.61 -0.31
CA VAL A 67 11.56 11.71 1.05
C VAL A 67 12.42 12.96 1.25
N GLU A 68 13.00 13.53 0.20
CA GLU A 68 13.73 14.80 0.31
C GLU A 68 12.81 15.99 0.60
N ILE A 69 11.51 15.88 0.31
CA ILE A 69 10.52 16.97 0.41
C ILE A 69 9.37 16.70 1.38
N CYS A 70 9.28 15.49 1.93
CA CYS A 70 8.24 15.06 2.87
C CYS A 70 8.86 14.35 4.07
N ASP A 71 8.16 14.33 5.19
CA ASP A 71 8.61 13.64 6.41
C ASP A 71 8.68 12.11 6.22
N GLY A 72 7.89 11.58 5.28
CA GLY A 72 7.97 10.18 4.88
C GLY A 72 7.23 9.84 3.60
N VAL A 73 7.44 8.62 3.13
CA VAL A 73 6.79 8.06 1.95
C VAL A 73 6.03 6.78 2.32
N MET A 74 4.75 6.73 1.95
CA MET A 74 3.93 5.53 2.00
C MET A 74 3.96 4.82 0.65
N ILE A 75 4.54 3.62 0.58
CA ILE A 75 4.43 2.73 -0.58
C ILE A 75 3.13 1.95 -0.45
N HIS A 76 2.14 2.31 -1.27
CA HIS A 76 0.80 1.73 -1.23
C HIS A 76 0.63 0.68 -2.33
N SER A 77 0.90 -0.58 -1.98
CA SER A 77 0.83 -1.71 -2.91
C SER A 77 -0.61 -2.21 -3.07
N VAL A 78 -1.12 -2.18 -4.30
CA VAL A 78 -2.44 -2.71 -4.64
C VAL A 78 -2.33 -4.21 -4.86
N LEU A 79 -2.91 -5.00 -3.96
CA LEU A 79 -2.90 -6.48 -4.02
C LEU A 79 -4.23 -7.07 -4.53
N GLY A 80 -5.10 -6.24 -5.09
CA GLY A 80 -6.38 -6.63 -5.70
C GLY A 80 -6.24 -7.59 -6.90
N GLY A 81 -7.39 -8.04 -7.40
CA GLY A 81 -7.53 -9.12 -8.39
C GLY A 81 -6.51 -9.08 -9.52
N LEU A 82 -5.63 -10.10 -9.54
CA LEU A 82 -4.61 -10.29 -10.56
C LEU A 82 -5.26 -10.36 -11.95
N LYS A 83 -4.76 -9.59 -12.90
CA LYS A 83 -5.04 -9.87 -14.31
C LYS A 83 -4.24 -11.08 -14.74
N ALA A 84 -4.74 -11.82 -15.73
CA ALA A 84 -3.96 -12.89 -16.35
C ALA A 84 -2.65 -12.30 -16.90
N GLY A 85 -1.51 -12.78 -16.37
CA GLY A 85 -0.16 -12.28 -16.69
C GLY A 85 0.49 -11.39 -15.62
N ASP A 86 -0.20 -11.02 -14.54
CA ASP A 86 0.41 -10.29 -13.43
C ASP A 86 1.32 -11.23 -12.59
N ILE A 87 2.46 -10.71 -12.14
CA ILE A 87 3.37 -11.40 -11.19
C ILE A 87 2.59 -11.74 -9.91
N PRO A 88 2.74 -12.93 -9.30
CA PRO A 88 2.09 -13.29 -8.04
C PRO A 88 2.26 -12.23 -6.93
N ALA A 89 1.22 -12.06 -6.10
CA ALA A 89 1.17 -10.98 -5.12
C ALA A 89 2.28 -11.08 -4.05
N ASP A 90 2.58 -12.29 -3.61
CA ASP A 90 3.69 -12.64 -2.71
C ASP A 90 5.04 -12.23 -3.31
N VAL A 91 5.31 -12.59 -4.56
CA VAL A 91 6.57 -12.25 -5.26
C VAL A 91 6.72 -10.72 -5.41
N ARG A 92 5.63 -10.00 -5.69
CA ARG A 92 5.68 -8.52 -5.76
C ARG A 92 5.97 -7.90 -4.40
N SER A 93 5.29 -8.36 -3.36
CA SER A 93 5.48 -7.87 -1.99
C SER A 93 6.91 -8.14 -1.51
N GLU A 94 7.47 -9.30 -1.81
CA GLU A 94 8.85 -9.65 -1.50
C GLU A 94 9.83 -8.75 -2.26
N ALA A 95 9.64 -8.55 -3.56
CA ALA A 95 10.51 -7.68 -4.36
C ALA A 95 10.52 -6.22 -3.85
N ILE A 96 9.36 -5.70 -3.44
CA ILE A 96 9.26 -4.36 -2.84
C ILE A 96 9.96 -4.33 -1.47
N SER A 97 9.74 -5.34 -0.62
CA SER A 97 10.33 -5.42 0.72
C SER A 97 11.85 -5.47 0.65
N VAL A 98 12.41 -6.34 -0.20
CA VAL A 98 13.87 -6.43 -0.42
C VAL A 98 14.46 -5.11 -0.89
N LEU A 99 13.77 -4.39 -1.78
CA LEU A 99 14.22 -3.09 -2.26
C LEU A 99 14.20 -2.04 -1.15
N ILE A 100 13.18 -2.03 -0.29
CA ILE A 100 13.10 -1.16 0.88
C ILE A 100 14.23 -1.48 1.87
N ASP A 101 14.38 -2.73 2.26
CA ASP A 101 15.34 -3.16 3.29
C ASP A 101 16.79 -2.87 2.93
N ASN A 102 17.14 -2.93 1.63
CA ASN A 102 18.51 -2.77 1.17
C ASN A 102 18.86 -1.37 0.67
N TYR A 103 17.88 -0.57 0.21
CA TYR A 103 18.15 0.68 -0.50
C TYR A 103 17.50 1.92 0.11
N PHE A 104 16.78 1.78 1.22
CA PHE A 104 16.08 2.86 1.90
C PHE A 104 16.42 2.94 3.39
N VAL A 105 16.35 4.15 3.96
CA VAL A 105 16.55 4.36 5.40
C VAL A 105 15.28 4.00 6.15
N THR A 106 15.32 2.99 7.01
CA THR A 106 14.15 2.34 7.64
C THR A 106 13.17 3.29 8.33
N THR A 107 13.61 4.47 8.80
CA THR A 107 12.76 5.42 9.53
C THR A 107 11.88 6.30 8.65
N LEU A 108 12.06 6.30 7.32
CA LEU A 108 11.42 7.26 6.40
C LEU A 108 10.36 6.62 5.49
N TYR A 109 10.01 5.35 5.72
CA TYR A 109 9.10 4.60 4.85
C TYR A 109 8.04 3.83 5.61
N CYS A 110 6.89 3.66 4.96
CA CYS A 110 5.79 2.82 5.40
C CYS A 110 5.33 1.98 4.20
N ASN A 111 5.50 0.66 4.24
CA ASN A 111 5.02 -0.23 3.18
C ASN A 111 3.66 -0.80 3.58
N LEU A 112 2.62 -0.48 2.81
CA LEU A 112 1.24 -0.80 3.16
C LEU A 112 0.40 -1.26 1.97
N VAL A 113 -0.61 -2.04 2.33
CA VAL A 113 -1.71 -2.52 1.51
C VAL A 113 -2.96 -1.98 2.18
N ILE A 114 -3.46 -0.86 1.67
CA ILE A 114 -4.78 -0.33 2.06
C ILE A 114 -5.78 -0.85 1.04
N HIS A 115 -6.85 -1.49 1.50
CA HIS A 115 -7.90 -2.04 0.64
C HIS A 115 -9.28 -1.50 1.00
#